data_AF-A0A7Z3DZK0-F1
#
_entry.id   AF-A0A7Z3DZK0-F1
#
_cell.length_a   1.000
_cell.length_b   1.000
_cell.length_c   1.000
_cell.angle_alpha   90.00
_cell.angle_beta   90.00
_cell.angle_gamma   90.00
#
_symmetry.space_group_name_H-M   'P 1'
#
loop_
_entity.id
_entity.type
_entity.pdbx_description
1 polymer ?
#
loop_
_entity_poly.entity_id
_entity_poly.type
_entity_poly.pdbx_seq_one_letter_code
_entity_poly.pdbx_strand_id
1 'polypeptide(L)' 'MAEVRVNKRKVCCHGDENNEGSGHPLIYLDMGEEEKIACPYCEKTFIHDCTVEAVKEEVMAKDEL' A
#
# COMPACT_ATOMS: atom_id res chain seq x y z
N MET A 1 -10.84 5.65 3.72
CA MET A 1 -10.73 4.18 3.62
C MET A 1 -10.12 3.85 2.28
N ALA A 2 -8.81 3.59 2.25
CA ALA A 2 -8.09 3.27 1.01
C ALA A 2 -7.83 1.76 0.95
N GLU A 3 -8.32 1.12 -0.10
CA GLU A 3 -8.21 -0.32 -0.34
C GLU A 3 -7.23 -0.56 -1.48
N VAL A 4 -6.25 -1.44 -1.27
CA VAL A 4 -5.19 -1.74 -2.25
C VAL A 4 -5.17 -3.22 -2.52
N ARG A 5 -5.40 -3.63 -3.77
CA ARG A 5 -5.32 -5.04 -4.16
C ARG A 5 -3.88 -5.41 -4.52
N VAL A 6 -3.41 -6.54 -4.02
CA VAL A 6 -2.04 -7.01 -4.18
C VAL A 6 -2.00 -8.48 -4.58
N ASN A 7 -1.10 -8.81 -5.50
CA ASN A 7 -0.89 -10.20 -5.91
C ASN A 7 -0.11 -11.02 -4.88
N LYS A 8 0.62 -10.36 -3.97
CA LYS A 8 1.49 -11.01 -2.98
C LYS A 8 0.90 -10.87 -1.58
N ARG A 9 1.02 -11.93 -0.79
CA ARG A 9 0.65 -11.96 0.63
C ARG A 9 1.57 -11.15 1.53
N LYS A 10 2.81 -10.91 1.06
CA LYS A 10 3.79 -10.05 1.71
C LYS A 10 3.76 -8.69 1.05
N VAL A 11 3.36 -7.68 1.81
CA VAL A 11 3.29 -6.29 1.36
C VAL A 11 4.19 -5.41 2.20
N CYS A 12 4.72 -4.38 1.56
CA CYS A 12 5.50 -3.35 2.23
C CYS A 12 4.72 -2.04 2.20
N CYS A 13 4.52 -1.43 3.37
CA CYS A 13 3.88 -0.13 3.49
C CYS A 13 4.95 0.88 3.87
N HIS A 14 5.17 1.87 3.01
CA HIS A 14 6.29 2.83 3.12
C HIS A 14 5.95 4.06 3.97
N GLY A 15 4.73 4.14 4.52
CA GLY A 15 4.19 5.39 5.02
C GLY A 15 3.92 6.38 3.88
N ASP A 16 3.00 7.31 4.08
CA ASP A 16 2.81 8.40 3.13
C ASP A 16 3.74 9.55 3.54
N GLU A 17 4.72 9.89 2.71
CA GLU A 17 5.60 11.05 2.93
C GLU A 17 4.87 12.39 2.69
N ASN A 18 3.70 12.36 2.04
CA ASN A 18 2.95 13.55 1.63
C ASN A 18 1.88 14.01 2.63
N ASN A 19 1.58 13.26 3.69
CA ASN A 19 0.58 13.65 4.69
C ASN A 19 1.22 13.96 6.06
N GLU A 20 1.10 15.24 6.43
CA GLU A 20 1.50 15.92 7.67
C GLU A 20 1.40 15.11 8.98
N GLY A 21 2.33 14.18 9.21
CA GLY A 21 2.65 13.68 10.56
C GLY A 21 2.25 12.24 10.90
N SER A 22 1.77 11.45 9.94
CA SER A 22 1.41 10.03 10.18
C SER A 22 2.16 9.03 9.29
N GLY A 23 3.26 9.45 8.66
CA GLY A 23 4.13 8.58 7.88
C GLY A 23 4.96 7.66 8.79
N HIS A 24 4.53 6.41 8.95
CA HIS A 24 5.29 5.39 9.68
C HIS A 24 6.48 4.89 8.85
N PRO A 25 7.53 4.34 9.48
CA PRO A 25 8.67 3.78 8.75
C PRO A 25 8.23 2.58 7.89
N LEU A 26 9.08 2.19 6.94
CA LEU A 26 8.89 1.00 6.13
C LEU A 26 8.62 -0.22 7.03
N ILE A 27 7.39 -0.74 6.96
CA ILE A 27 7.03 -2.00 7.60
C ILE A 27 6.64 -3.03 6.55
N TYR A 28 6.88 -4.29 6.91
CA TYR A 28 6.46 -5.44 6.13
C TYR A 28 5.30 -6.10 6.86
N LEU A 29 4.18 -6.24 6.16
CA LEU A 29 2.99 -6.93 6.64
C LEU A 29 2.90 -8.27 5.91
N ASP A 30 2.68 -9.34 6.67
CA ASP A 30 2.47 -10.69 6.14
C ASP A 30 1.02 -11.08 6.41
N MET A 31 0.26 -11.34 5.35
CA MET A 31 -1.14 -11.76 5.44
C MET A 31 -1.29 -13.22 5.93
N GLY A 32 -0.22 -14.04 5.89
CA GLY A 32 -0.27 -15.46 6.25
C GLY A 32 -1.31 -16.26 5.44
N GLU A 33 -2.36 -16.70 6.13
CA GLU A 33 -3.51 -17.42 5.58
C GLU A 33 -4.73 -16.50 5.34
N GLU A 34 -4.66 -15.23 5.74
CA GLU A 34 -5.72 -14.26 5.55
C GLU A 34 -5.72 -13.66 4.14
N GLU A 35 -6.90 -13.23 3.69
CA GLU A 35 -7.10 -12.64 2.37
C GLU A 35 -6.92 -11.11 2.38
N LYS A 36 -6.80 -10.51 3.57
CA LYS A 36 -6.62 -9.06 3.73
C LYS A 36 -5.84 -8.74 5.00
N ILE A 37 -5.09 -7.65 4.98
CA ILE A 37 -4.38 -7.12 6.15
C ILE A 37 -4.46 -5.60 6.15
N ALA A 38 -4.73 -5.00 7.31
CA ALA A 38 -4.74 -3.56 7.48
C ALA A 38 -3.41 -3.06 8.04
N CYS A 39 -2.88 -1.98 7.48
CA CYS A 39 -1.74 -1.29 8.07
C CYS A 39 -2.20 -0.55 9.35
N PRO A 40 -1.57 -0.80 10.51
CA PRO A 40 -1.98 -0.18 11.78
C PRO A 40 -1.70 1.32 11.86
N TYR A 41 -1.03 1.89 10.85
CA TYR A 41 -0.62 3.29 10.82
C TYR A 41 -1.29 4.09 9.69
N CYS A 42 -1.25 3.57 8.46
CA CYS A 42 -1.81 4.27 7.28
C CYS A 42 -3.32 4.08 7.08
N GLU A 43 -3.96 3.23 7.89
CA GLU A 43 -5.36 2.81 7.69
C GLU A 43 -5.66 2.27 6.28
N LYS A 44 -4.60 1.86 5.54
CA LYS A 44 -4.68 1.22 4.23
C LYS A 44 -4.93 -0.26 4.43
N THR A 45 -5.93 -0.78 3.73
CA THR A 45 -6.24 -2.21 3.74
C THR A 45 -5.71 -2.84 2.47
N PHE A 46 -4.81 -3.80 2.62
CA PHE A 46 -4.29 -4.60 1.52
C PHE A 46 -5.13 -5.85 1.38
N ILE A 47 -5.55 -6.18 0.16
CA ILE A 47 -6.37 -7.36 -0.14
C ILE A 47 -5.58 -8.24 -1.11
N HIS A 48 -5.37 -9.49 -0.74
CA HIS A 48 -4.74 -10.48 -1.61
C HIS A 48 -5.69 -10.86 -2.73
N ASP A 49 -5.31 -10.52 -3.95
CA ASP A 49 -6.06 -10.85 -5.14
C ASP A 49 -5.10 -11.39 -6.19
N CYS A 50 -5.23 -12.68 -6.51
CA CYS A 50 -4.34 -13.34 -7.47
C CYS A 50 -4.61 -12.93 -8.92
N THR A 51 -5.66 -12.16 -9.19
CA THR A 51 -6.04 -11.70 -10.54
C THR A 51 -5.48 -10.33 -10.88
N VAL A 52 -5.00 -9.56 -9.89
CA VAL A 52 -4.39 -8.25 -10.14
C VAL A 52 -2.88 -8.37 -10.34
N GLU A 53 -2.35 -7.65 -11.32
CA GLU A 53 -0.90 -7.46 -11.50
C GLU A 53 -0.49 -6.17 -10.79
N ALA A 54 0.69 -6.15 -10.15
CA ALA A 54 1.14 -5.00 -9.38
C ALA A 54 1.42 -3.79 -10.29
N VAL A 55 0.47 -2.86 -10.38
CA VAL A 55 0.65 -1.58 -11.08
C VAL A 55 1.52 -0.70 -10.20
N LYS A 56 2.75 -0.41 -10.63
CA LYS A 56 3.56 0.65 -10.04
C LYS A 56 2.83 1.97 -10.27
N GLU A 57 2.42 2.61 -9.20
CA GLU A 57 1.93 3.98 -9.22
C GLU A 57 3.14 4.90 -9.50
N GLU A 58 3.35 5.23 -10.77
CA GLU A 58 4.22 6.34 -11.17
C GLU A 58 3.37 7.61 -11.18
N VAL A 59 3.39 8.37 -10.08
CA VAL A 59 2.99 9.78 -10.08
C VAL A 59 4.22 10.63 -10.38
N MET A 60 4.00 11.77 -11.03
CA MET A 60 4.91 12.91 -11.31
C MET A 60 5.67 12.76 -12.64
N ALA A 61 5.54 13.64 -13.63
CA ALA A 61 5.50 15.09 -13.54
C ALA A 61 4.44 15.74 -14.45
N LYS A 62 3.68 16.68 -13.88
CA LYS A 62 3.09 17.77 -14.66
C LYS A 62 4.17 18.85 -14.74
N ASP A 63 4.85 18.96 -15.87
CA ASP A 63 5.57 20.19 -16.24
C ASP A 63 4.56 21.07 -16.97
N GLU A 64 4.11 22.11 -16.27
CA GLU A 64 3.31 23.22 -16.80
C GLU A 64 4.19 24.08 -17.72
N LEU A 65 3.72 24.37 -18.94
CA LEU A 65 4.15 25.53 -19.75
C LEU A 65 2.92 26.21 -20.35
#